data_AF-A0A8S3XG59-F1
#
_entry.id   AF-A0A8S3XG59-F1
#
_cell.length_a   1.000
_cell.length_b   1.000
_cell.length_c   1.000
_cell.angle_alpha   90.00
_cell.angle_beta   90.00
_cell.angle_gamma   90.00
#
_symmetry.space_group_name_H-M   'P 1'
#
loop_
_entity.id
_entity.type
_entity.pdbx_description
1 polymer ?
#
loop_
_entity_poly.entity_id
_entity_poly.type
_entity_poly.pdbx_seq_one_letter_code
_entity_poly.pdbx_strand_id
1 'polypeptide(L)'
;MSSQIIDKFKQFDAYAKTLEDFKVKTATGATITVAGIFVMMLLFLSELYTYMSPNISEELFVDTSRGHKLRINFDITVPSISCSYLVLDAMDSSGEQHLQMDHNIHKRRLDLNGNPIDEPKKEEIAVSSTIKQNSSELATITCGSCYGAAFNDSQCCNTCEDVKEAYRLRRWALPDLATIVQCKDDESLEKANLALKEGCQLYGYMEVNRVGGSFHIAPGKSFTINHVHVHDVQPYSSSAFNTTHYINHLSFGTNIKSANTAPLDGAKGLAKEGKVQSYI
;
A
#
# COMPACT_ATOMS: atom_id res chain seq x y z
N MET A 1 -46.41 3.80 -46.44
CA MET A 1 -46.49 3.88 -44.96
C MET A 1 -46.57 5.31 -44.42
N SER A 2 -46.00 6.33 -45.08
CA SER A 2 -46.03 7.73 -44.58
C SER A 2 -47.45 8.36 -44.54
N SER A 3 -48.33 8.07 -45.49
CA SER A 3 -49.68 8.71 -45.54
C SER A 3 -50.57 8.35 -44.35
N GLN A 4 -50.57 7.09 -43.93
CA GLN A 4 -51.41 6.62 -42.81
C GLN A 4 -51.03 7.27 -41.47
N ILE A 5 -49.76 7.60 -41.27
CA ILE A 5 -49.27 8.27 -40.05
C ILE A 5 -49.69 9.74 -40.07
N ILE A 6 -49.56 10.42 -41.22
CA ILE A 6 -49.97 11.81 -41.40
C ILE A 6 -51.48 11.98 -41.17
N ASP A 7 -52.29 11.04 -41.66
CA ASP A 7 -53.74 11.09 -41.49
C ASP A 7 -54.17 10.86 -40.03
N LYS A 8 -53.42 10.04 -39.26
CA LYS A 8 -53.63 9.92 -37.80
C LYS A 8 -53.19 11.16 -37.03
N PHE A 9 -52.12 11.84 -37.45
CA PHE A 9 -51.71 13.11 -36.84
C PHE A 9 -52.71 14.24 -37.11
N LYS A 10 -53.36 14.26 -38.27
CA LYS A 10 -54.43 15.22 -38.57
C LYS A 10 -55.65 15.08 -37.65
N GLN A 11 -55.87 13.90 -37.07
CA GLN A 11 -56.93 13.65 -36.09
C GLN A 11 -56.61 14.20 -34.70
N PHE A 12 -55.35 14.50 -34.40
CA PHE A 12 -54.87 15.05 -33.13
C PHE A 12 -54.87 16.59 -33.09
N ASP A 13 -55.29 17.23 -34.19
CA ASP A 13 -55.39 18.68 -34.32
C ASP A 13 -56.74 19.16 -33.75
N ALA A 14 -56.72 19.70 -32.53
CA ALA A 14 -57.92 20.08 -31.78
C ALA A 14 -58.63 21.35 -32.30
N TYR A 15 -58.09 22.02 -33.32
CA TYR A 15 -58.58 23.30 -33.82
C TYR A 15 -59.17 23.23 -35.23
N ALA A 16 -60.27 23.94 -35.45
CA ALA A 16 -60.92 24.04 -36.76
C ALA A 16 -59.99 24.75 -37.76
N LYS A 17 -59.75 24.13 -38.92
CA LYS A 17 -58.89 24.68 -39.98
C LYS A 17 -59.63 25.77 -40.76
N THR A 18 -58.92 26.86 -41.05
CA THR A 18 -59.43 27.95 -41.89
C THR A 18 -59.50 27.51 -43.36
N LEU A 19 -60.49 28.04 -44.10
CA LEU A 19 -60.66 27.81 -45.54
C LEU A 19 -59.40 28.28 -46.30
N GLU A 20 -58.98 27.52 -47.33
CA GLU A 20 -57.74 27.78 -48.07
C GLU A 20 -57.71 29.16 -48.76
N ASP A 21 -58.88 29.73 -49.09
CA ASP A 21 -59.01 31.02 -49.77
C ASP A 21 -58.59 32.23 -48.92
N PHE A 22 -58.52 32.07 -47.59
CA PHE A 22 -58.03 33.10 -46.67
C PHE A 22 -56.59 32.85 -46.20
N LYS A 23 -55.89 31.88 -46.79
CA LYS A 23 -54.56 31.44 -46.36
C LYS A 23 -53.47 31.85 -47.34
N VAL A 24 -52.73 32.91 -47.01
CA VAL A 24 -51.54 33.31 -47.78
C VAL A 24 -50.35 32.46 -47.33
N LYS A 25 -49.91 31.51 -48.18
CA LYS A 25 -48.74 30.65 -47.92
C LYS A 25 -47.49 31.37 -48.45
N THR A 26 -46.59 31.81 -47.57
CA THR A 26 -45.30 32.42 -47.96
C THR A 26 -44.15 31.43 -47.76
N ALA A 27 -43.25 31.32 -48.74
CA ALA A 27 -42.09 30.44 -48.65
C ALA A 27 -41.12 30.89 -47.54
N THR A 28 -40.96 32.20 -47.34
CA THR A 28 -40.14 32.80 -46.28
C THR A 28 -40.68 32.47 -44.89
N GLY A 29 -42.01 32.53 -44.69
CA GLY A 29 -42.64 32.14 -43.42
C GLY A 29 -42.44 30.67 -43.09
N ALA A 30 -42.52 29.78 -44.10
CA ALA A 30 -42.23 28.36 -43.91
C ALA A 30 -40.78 28.11 -43.47
N THR A 31 -39.80 28.77 -44.11
CA THR A 31 -38.38 28.65 -43.74
C THR A 31 -38.11 29.11 -42.31
N ILE A 32 -38.68 30.25 -41.89
CA ILE A 32 -38.53 30.77 -40.52
C ILE A 32 -39.15 29.80 -39.51
N THR A 33 -40.31 29.21 -39.83
CA THR A 33 -40.98 28.24 -38.94
C THR A 33 -40.14 26.97 -38.75
N VAL A 34 -39.58 26.43 -39.83
CA VAL A 34 -38.70 25.24 -39.78
C VAL A 34 -37.42 25.55 -38.99
N ALA A 35 -36.81 26.71 -39.23
CA ALA A 35 -35.63 27.15 -38.48
C ALA A 35 -35.93 27.33 -36.99
N GLY A 36 -37.09 27.91 -36.64
CA GLY A 36 -37.54 28.07 -35.26
C GLY A 36 -37.74 26.74 -34.55
N ILE A 37 -38.41 25.77 -35.19
CA ILE A 37 -38.59 24.42 -34.64
C ILE A 37 -37.23 23.72 -34.44
N PHE A 38 -36.30 23.89 -35.38
CA PHE A 38 -34.95 23.32 -35.26
C PHE A 38 -34.19 23.87 -34.06
N VAL A 39 -34.20 25.20 -33.87
CA VAL A 39 -33.56 25.83 -32.71
C VAL A 39 -34.24 25.41 -31.40
N MET A 40 -35.57 25.37 -31.36
CA MET A 40 -36.30 24.89 -30.18
C MET A 40 -35.96 23.44 -29.83
N MET A 41 -35.85 22.55 -30.83
CA MET A 41 -35.43 21.16 -30.62
C MET A 41 -34.00 21.06 -30.09
N LEU A 42 -33.06 21.85 -30.62
CA LEU A 42 -31.68 21.87 -30.12
C LEU A 42 -31.60 22.34 -28.67
N LEU A 43 -32.30 23.43 -28.32
CA LEU A 43 -32.35 23.93 -26.96
C LEU A 43 -32.99 22.90 -26.02
N PHE A 44 -34.08 22.27 -26.44
CA PHE A 44 -34.74 21.23 -25.65
C PHE A 44 -33.81 20.03 -25.39
N LEU A 45 -33.10 19.54 -26.41
CA LEU A 45 -32.15 18.44 -26.24
C LEU A 45 -30.97 18.82 -25.33
N SER A 46 -30.49 20.07 -25.43
CA SER A 46 -29.43 20.58 -24.56
C SER A 46 -29.88 20.65 -23.10
N GLU A 47 -31.04 21.23 -22.83
CA GLU A 47 -31.60 21.30 -21.47
C GLU A 47 -31.92 19.92 -20.92
N LEU A 48 -32.44 19.01 -21.75
CA LEU A 48 -32.69 17.63 -21.36
C LEU A 48 -31.39 16.91 -20.97
N TYR A 49 -30.32 17.12 -21.74
CA TYR A 49 -29.00 16.55 -21.43
C TYR A 49 -28.46 17.10 -20.11
N THR A 50 -28.54 18.42 -19.89
CA THR A 50 -28.13 19.07 -18.65
C THR A 50 -28.97 18.59 -17.46
N TYR A 51 -30.28 18.48 -17.61
CA TYR A 51 -31.19 17.99 -16.57
C TYR A 51 -30.91 16.53 -16.20
N MET A 52 -30.53 15.71 -17.18
CA MET A 52 -30.17 14.31 -16.96
C MET A 52 -28.76 14.14 -16.38
N SER A 53 -27.92 15.19 -16.43
CA SER A 53 -26.59 15.17 -15.83
C SER A 53 -26.67 15.46 -14.32
N PRO A 54 -26.06 14.62 -13.47
CA PRO A 54 -26.08 14.82 -12.02
C PRO A 54 -25.17 15.99 -11.61
N ASN A 55 -25.66 16.84 -10.70
CA ASN A 55 -24.84 17.86 -10.04
C ASN A 55 -24.09 17.26 -8.84
N ILE A 56 -22.77 17.42 -8.81
CA ILE A 56 -21.90 16.99 -7.70
C ILE A 56 -21.73 18.18 -6.76
N SER A 57 -22.30 18.11 -5.56
CA SER A 57 -22.10 19.09 -4.49
C SER A 57 -21.27 18.48 -3.36
N GLU A 58 -20.16 19.11 -3.02
CA GLU A 58 -19.29 18.70 -1.92
C GLU A 58 -19.71 19.41 -0.63
N GLU A 59 -20.10 18.63 0.39
CA GLU A 59 -20.47 19.15 1.71
C GLU A 59 -19.59 18.53 2.79
N LEU A 60 -19.16 19.36 3.74
CA LEU A 60 -18.42 18.88 4.91
C LEU A 60 -19.41 18.47 6.00
N PHE A 61 -19.38 17.20 6.37
CA PHE A 61 -20.13 16.68 7.51
C PHE A 61 -19.17 16.24 8.62
N VAL A 62 -19.63 16.37 9.87
CA VAL A 62 -18.91 15.78 11.01
C VAL A 62 -19.17 14.28 10.98
N ASP A 63 -18.10 13.50 10.83
CA ASP A 63 -18.22 12.05 10.88
C ASP A 63 -18.56 11.60 12.30
N THR A 64 -19.78 11.12 12.49
CA THR A 64 -20.27 10.58 13.77
C THR A 64 -20.07 9.06 13.88
N SER A 65 -19.55 8.42 12.83
CA SER A 65 -19.34 6.98 12.79
C SER A 65 -18.12 6.60 13.64
N ARG A 66 -18.38 6.12 14.87
CA ARG A 66 -17.31 5.69 15.79
C ARG A 66 -16.93 4.24 15.52
N GLY A 67 -15.63 3.95 15.52
CA GLY A 67 -15.09 2.58 15.51
C GLY A 67 -14.96 1.92 14.12
N HIS A 68 -15.12 2.67 13.03
CA HIS A 68 -14.82 2.14 11.70
C HIS A 68 -13.31 2.09 11.46
N LYS A 69 -12.84 0.93 10.99
CA LYS A 69 -11.49 0.78 10.48
C LYS A 69 -11.40 1.31 9.05
N LEU A 70 -10.30 1.98 8.73
CA LEU A 70 -9.94 2.39 7.39
C LEU A 70 -9.01 1.32 6.79
N ARG A 71 -9.36 0.83 5.61
CA ARG A 71 -8.52 -0.06 4.85
C ARG A 71 -7.50 0.74 4.04
N ILE A 72 -6.21 0.49 4.21
CA ILE A 72 -5.15 1.08 3.37
C ILE A 72 -4.68 -0.03 2.42
N ASN A 73 -4.82 0.18 1.12
CA ASN A 73 -4.32 -0.72 0.10
C ASN A 73 -2.98 -0.20 -0.40
N PHE A 74 -1.99 -1.07 -0.51
CA PHE A 74 -0.67 -0.67 -0.97
C PHE A 74 -0.02 -1.76 -1.83
N ASP A 75 0.82 -1.32 -2.74
CA ASP A 75 1.78 -2.12 -3.52
C ASP A 75 3.04 -1.26 -3.67
N ILE A 76 4.10 -1.62 -2.95
CA ILE A 76 5.33 -0.84 -2.84
C ILE A 76 6.52 -1.78 -3.07
N THR A 77 7.41 -1.37 -3.98
CA THR A 77 8.63 -2.11 -4.32
C THR A 77 9.86 -1.39 -3.77
N VAL A 78 10.68 -2.11 -3.01
CA VAL A 78 11.96 -1.68 -2.44
C VAL A 78 13.09 -2.56 -3.01
N PRO A 79 13.82 -2.13 -4.05
CA PRO A 79 14.81 -2.97 -4.76
C PRO A 79 16.08 -3.30 -3.96
N SER A 80 16.41 -2.52 -2.94
CA SER A 80 17.71 -2.61 -2.26
C SER A 80 17.64 -3.23 -0.85
N ILE A 81 16.47 -3.75 -0.44
CA ILE A 81 16.23 -4.32 0.88
C ILE A 81 15.46 -5.64 0.73
N SER A 82 15.97 -6.72 1.31
CA SER A 82 15.32 -8.03 1.25
C SER A 82 14.07 -8.09 2.15
N CYS A 83 13.10 -8.92 1.74
CA CYS A 83 11.83 -9.06 2.44
C CYS A 83 11.94 -9.54 3.89
N SER A 84 12.96 -10.33 4.24
CA SER A 84 13.14 -10.83 5.61
C SER A 84 13.51 -9.74 6.62
N TYR A 85 14.03 -8.62 6.13
CA TYR A 85 14.45 -7.49 6.95
C TYR A 85 13.54 -6.27 6.78
N LEU A 86 12.55 -6.32 5.90
CA LEU A 86 11.65 -5.20 5.67
C LEU A 86 10.43 -5.35 6.56
N VAL A 87 10.19 -4.36 7.42
CA VAL A 87 9.08 -4.35 8.38
C VAL A 87 8.14 -3.20 8.06
N LEU A 88 6.85 -3.46 8.26
CA LEU A 88 5.77 -2.49 8.14
C LEU A 88 5.11 -2.32 9.51
N ASP A 89 5.21 -1.11 10.04
CA ASP A 89 4.61 -0.74 11.31
C ASP A 89 3.57 0.36 11.08
N ALA A 90 2.45 0.32 11.80
CA ALA A 90 1.48 1.42 11.84
C ALA A 90 1.26 1.90 13.28
N MET A 91 1.18 3.21 13.45
CA MET A 91 0.95 3.86 14.74
C MET A 91 -0.12 4.94 14.58
N ASP A 92 -1.12 4.89 15.45
CA ASP A 92 -2.16 5.92 15.51
C ASP A 92 -1.89 6.98 16.60
N SER A 93 -2.63 8.08 16.57
CA SER A 93 -2.52 9.15 17.56
C SER A 93 -2.98 8.74 18.97
N SER A 94 -3.66 7.61 19.11
CA SER A 94 -4.06 7.02 20.40
C SER A 94 -2.93 6.19 21.01
N GLY A 95 -1.85 5.95 20.26
CA GLY A 95 -0.72 5.12 20.66
C GLY A 95 -0.94 3.62 20.44
N GLU A 96 -2.01 3.22 19.74
CA GLU A 96 -2.19 1.83 19.31
C GLU A 96 -1.12 1.52 18.25
N GLN A 97 -0.31 0.50 18.52
CA GLN A 97 0.70 0.01 17.60
C GLN A 97 0.23 -1.30 17.00
N HIS A 98 0.16 -1.34 15.67
CA HIS A 98 0.01 -2.58 14.94
C HIS A 98 1.38 -2.97 14.39
N LEU A 99 2.14 -3.70 15.21
CA LEU A 99 3.42 -4.28 14.85
C LEU A 99 3.17 -5.58 14.09
N GLN A 100 3.86 -5.80 12.97
CA GLN A 100 3.79 -7.06 12.18
C GLN A 100 2.33 -7.42 11.81
N MET A 101 1.76 -6.67 10.86
CA MET A 101 0.38 -6.86 10.40
C MET A 101 0.24 -8.14 9.53
N ASP A 102 -0.26 -9.24 10.12
CA ASP A 102 0.01 -10.59 9.60
C ASP A 102 -1.02 -11.21 8.65
N HIS A 103 -2.20 -10.63 8.41
CA HIS A 103 -3.28 -11.40 7.76
C HIS A 103 -3.50 -11.15 6.27
N ASN A 104 -3.12 -9.97 5.75
CA ASN A 104 -3.47 -9.56 4.39
C ASN A 104 -2.31 -8.91 3.62
N ILE A 105 -1.09 -9.09 4.11
CA ILE A 105 0.12 -8.49 3.58
C ILE A 105 1.01 -9.60 3.04
N HIS A 106 1.47 -9.40 1.81
CA HIS A 106 2.31 -10.35 1.11
C HIS A 106 3.65 -9.71 0.79
N LYS A 107 4.73 -10.47 0.99
CA LYS A 107 6.09 -10.08 0.64
C LYS A 107 6.59 -11.00 -0.47
N ARG A 108 7.01 -10.40 -1.58
CA ARG A 108 7.59 -11.12 -2.71
C ARG A 108 9.05 -10.72 -2.88
N ARG A 109 9.94 -11.71 -2.84
CA ARG A 109 11.38 -11.52 -3.04
C ARG A 109 11.66 -11.19 -4.50
N LEU A 110 12.47 -10.17 -4.72
CA LEU A 110 12.88 -9.69 -6.03
C LEU A 110 14.39 -9.81 -6.19
N ASP A 111 14.85 -10.04 -7.42
CA ASP A 111 16.24 -9.84 -7.80
C ASP A 111 16.57 -8.34 -7.87
N LEU A 112 17.86 -8.01 -8.01
CA LEU A 112 18.32 -6.62 -8.18
C LEU A 112 17.79 -5.95 -9.47
N ASN A 113 17.28 -6.74 -10.42
CA ASN A 113 16.71 -6.27 -11.68
C ASN A 113 15.18 -6.06 -11.59
N GLY A 114 14.55 -6.40 -10.45
CA GLY A 114 13.12 -6.28 -10.22
C GLY A 114 12.28 -7.51 -10.63
N ASN A 115 12.89 -8.64 -10.98
CA ASN A 115 12.18 -9.88 -11.30
C ASN A 115 11.88 -10.71 -10.04
N PRO A 116 10.72 -11.38 -9.97
CA PRO A 116 10.39 -12.23 -8.83
C PRO A 116 11.22 -13.51 -8.80
N ILE A 117 11.85 -13.79 -7.65
CA ILE A 117 12.67 -15.00 -7.45
C ILE A 117 11.81 -16.16 -6.90
N ASP A 118 10.84 -15.84 -6.04
CA ASP A 118 10.00 -16.81 -5.33
C ASP A 118 8.50 -16.51 -5.49
N GLU A 119 7.67 -17.54 -5.35
CA GLU A 119 6.23 -17.39 -5.16
C GLU A 119 5.93 -16.63 -3.86
N PRO A 120 4.87 -15.78 -3.82
CA PRO A 120 4.59 -14.93 -2.68
C PRO A 120 4.26 -15.75 -1.43
N LYS A 121 5.16 -15.71 -0.44
CA LYS A 121 4.92 -16.31 0.87
C LYS A 121 4.07 -15.35 1.71
N LYS A 122 3.07 -15.88 2.42
CA LYS A 122 2.41 -15.13 3.50
C LYS A 122 3.40 -14.95 4.64
N GLU A 123 3.29 -13.84 5.35
CA GLU A 123 4.07 -13.59 6.56
C GLU A 123 3.58 -14.55 7.65
N GLU A 124 4.28 -15.67 7.83
CA GLU A 124 4.11 -16.54 8.98
C GLU A 124 5.19 -16.18 9.99
N ILE A 125 4.81 -15.45 11.05
CA ILE A 125 5.62 -15.44 12.26
C ILE A 125 5.62 -16.88 12.77
N ALA A 126 6.81 -17.46 12.88
CA ALA A 126 7.03 -18.64 13.69
C ALA A 126 6.57 -18.32 15.11
N VAL A 127 5.30 -18.64 15.42
CA VAL A 127 4.84 -18.78 16.79
C VAL A 127 5.73 -19.86 17.35
N SER A 128 6.69 -19.44 18.17
CA SER A 128 7.53 -20.30 19.00
C SER A 128 6.59 -21.10 19.89
N SER A 129 6.09 -22.20 19.33
CA SER A 129 5.15 -23.11 19.94
C SER A 129 5.85 -24.45 20.01
N THR A 130 5.84 -24.97 21.22
CA THR A 130 6.47 -26.21 21.68
C THR A 130 8.00 -26.18 21.79
N ILE A 131 8.44 -25.71 22.96
CA ILE A 131 9.59 -26.28 23.68
C ILE A 131 9.44 -27.80 23.64
N LYS A 132 10.16 -28.47 22.75
CA LYS A 132 10.41 -29.90 22.86
C LYS A 132 11.43 -30.09 23.96
N GLN A 133 10.96 -30.34 25.18
CA GLN A 133 11.79 -30.98 26.18
C GLN A 133 12.07 -32.41 25.74
N ASN A 134 13.34 -32.69 25.45
CA ASN A 134 14.06 -33.97 25.51
C ASN A 134 15.47 -33.61 25.00
N SER A 135 16.58 -33.89 25.65
CA SER A 135 16.92 -34.88 26.66
C SER A 135 18.21 -34.40 27.32
N SER A 136 18.36 -34.68 28.61
CA SER A 136 19.63 -34.58 29.32
C SER A 136 20.61 -35.61 28.73
N GLU A 137 21.51 -35.15 27.87
CA GLU A 137 22.77 -35.85 27.61
C GLU A 137 23.93 -34.99 28.09
N LEU A 138 24.79 -35.62 28.87
CA LEU A 138 26.00 -35.09 29.48
C LEU A 138 27.02 -34.73 28.39
N ALA A 139 26.80 -33.59 27.71
CA ALA A 139 27.79 -33.00 26.82
C ALA A 139 28.78 -32.20 27.67
N THR A 140 30.06 -32.55 27.59
CA THR A 140 31.18 -31.73 28.05
C THR A 140 30.96 -30.28 27.61
N ILE A 141 30.75 -29.37 28.57
CA ILE A 141 30.52 -27.95 28.32
C ILE A 141 31.82 -27.33 27.79
N THR A 142 32.03 -27.37 26.48
CA THR A 142 33.06 -26.58 25.82
C THR A 142 32.51 -25.17 25.63
N CYS A 143 32.98 -24.23 26.45
CA CYS A 143 32.62 -22.81 26.36
C CYS A 143 33.04 -22.25 25.00
N GLY A 144 32.06 -21.88 24.16
CA GLY A 144 32.33 -21.23 22.88
C GLY A 144 32.79 -19.78 23.07
N SER A 145 33.65 -19.29 22.16
CA SER A 145 34.19 -17.94 22.24
C SER A 145 33.18 -16.90 21.72
N CYS A 146 33.04 -15.77 22.43
CA CYS A 146 32.28 -14.61 21.96
C CYS A 146 33.10 -13.65 21.07
N TYR A 147 34.24 -14.09 20.52
CA TYR A 147 35.09 -13.28 19.63
C TYR A 147 35.46 -11.88 20.19
N GLY A 148 35.69 -11.79 21.50
CA GLY A 148 36.03 -10.53 22.18
C GLY A 148 34.84 -9.67 22.60
N ALA A 149 33.60 -10.09 22.32
CA ALA A 149 32.39 -9.36 22.71
C ALA A 149 31.82 -9.75 24.09
N ALA A 150 32.40 -10.74 24.78
CA ALA A 150 31.95 -11.16 26.11
C ALA A 150 31.94 -9.97 27.11
N PHE A 151 30.89 -9.83 27.90
CA PHE A 151 30.74 -8.79 28.92
C PHE A 151 31.63 -9.08 30.14
N ASN A 152 31.69 -10.36 30.54
CA ASN A 152 32.52 -10.88 31.62
C ASN A 152 33.39 -12.04 31.11
N ASP A 153 34.51 -12.30 31.78
CA ASP A 153 35.41 -13.42 31.46
C ASP A 153 34.74 -14.81 31.57
N SER A 154 33.60 -14.90 32.26
CA SER A 154 32.80 -16.11 32.41
C SER A 154 31.65 -16.25 31.41
N GLN A 155 31.44 -15.28 30.50
CA GLN A 155 30.37 -15.36 29.50
C GLN A 155 30.81 -16.24 28.31
N CYS A 156 30.12 -17.35 28.12
CA CYS A 156 30.31 -18.26 26.99
C CYS A 156 29.26 -17.99 25.90
N CYS A 157 29.68 -18.03 24.64
CA CYS A 157 28.77 -17.95 23.50
C CYS A 157 28.76 -19.29 22.76
N ASN A 158 27.73 -20.09 23.02
CA ASN A 158 27.63 -21.45 22.50
C ASN A 158 26.76 -21.51 21.23
N THR A 159 25.80 -20.61 21.09
CA THR A 159 24.94 -20.49 19.91
C THR A 159 25.29 -19.24 19.09
N CYS A 160 24.88 -19.21 17.82
CA CYS A 160 25.03 -18.00 16.98
C CYS A 160 24.29 -16.80 17.58
N GLU A 161 23.13 -17.02 18.18
CA GLU A 161 22.36 -15.97 18.86
C GLU A 161 23.10 -15.40 20.08
N ASP A 162 23.81 -16.23 20.85
CA ASP A 162 24.63 -15.74 21.97
C ASP A 162 25.74 -14.79 21.48
N VAL A 163 26.39 -15.12 20.35
CA VAL A 163 27.41 -14.26 19.74
C VAL A 163 26.79 -12.96 19.23
N LYS A 164 25.65 -13.04 18.51
CA LYS A 164 24.90 -11.86 18.04
C LYS A 164 24.51 -10.95 19.19
N GLU A 165 23.98 -11.51 20.28
CA GLU A 165 23.57 -10.75 21.44
C GLU A 165 24.75 -10.08 22.15
N ALA A 166 25.89 -10.77 22.30
CA ALA A 166 27.09 -10.19 22.88
C ALA A 166 27.58 -8.95 22.08
N TYR A 167 27.59 -9.03 20.76
CA TYR A 167 27.95 -7.89 19.88
C TYR A 167 26.91 -6.76 19.95
N ARG A 168 25.62 -7.11 20.00
CA ARG A 168 24.51 -6.16 20.15
C ARG A 168 24.61 -5.37 21.45
N LEU A 169 24.89 -6.04 22.57
CA LEU A 169 25.09 -5.40 23.87
C LEU A 169 26.27 -4.43 23.86
N ARG A 170 27.35 -4.75 23.12
CA ARG A 170 28.49 -3.84 22.93
C ARG A 170 28.28 -2.78 21.84
N ARG A 171 27.17 -2.82 21.10
CA ARG A 171 26.88 -1.97 19.93
C ARG A 171 27.98 -2.05 18.87
N TRP A 172 28.59 -3.22 18.73
CA TRP A 172 29.59 -3.48 17.68
C TRP A 172 28.92 -4.05 16.44
N ALA A 173 29.46 -3.71 15.27
CA ALA A 173 29.07 -4.38 14.03
C ALA A 173 29.53 -5.84 14.10
N LEU A 174 28.62 -6.76 13.75
CA LEU A 174 28.98 -8.17 13.64
C LEU A 174 30.03 -8.35 12.53
N PRO A 175 31.12 -9.09 12.78
CA PRO A 175 32.04 -9.49 11.73
C PRO A 175 31.32 -10.44 10.77
N ASP A 176 31.95 -10.72 9.62
CA ASP A 176 31.40 -11.66 8.65
C ASP A 176 31.03 -12.98 9.34
N LEU A 177 29.75 -13.35 9.29
CA LEU A 177 29.19 -14.51 9.98
C LEU A 177 29.84 -15.82 9.52
N ALA A 178 30.47 -15.85 8.33
CA ALA A 178 31.25 -16.99 7.85
C ALA A 178 32.51 -17.27 8.70
N THR A 179 33.03 -16.25 9.39
CA THR A 179 34.19 -16.37 10.30
C THR A 179 33.82 -16.93 11.68
N ILE A 180 32.54 -16.88 12.05
CA ILE A 180 32.03 -17.35 13.33
C ILE A 180 31.60 -18.81 13.19
N VAL A 181 32.25 -19.70 13.95
CA VAL A 181 32.02 -21.16 13.85
C VAL A 181 30.60 -21.50 14.28
N GLN A 182 30.08 -20.79 15.29
CA GLN A 182 28.74 -20.98 15.83
C GLN A 182 27.62 -20.59 14.84
N CYS A 183 27.94 -19.87 13.75
CA CYS A 183 26.95 -19.34 12.79
C CYS A 183 27.01 -20.01 11.40
N LYS A 184 27.87 -21.02 11.20
CA LYS A 184 28.08 -21.63 9.87
C LYS A 184 26.86 -22.38 9.31
N ASP A 185 26.08 -23.00 10.19
CA ASP A 185 24.88 -23.77 9.82
C ASP A 185 23.57 -23.00 10.09
N ASP A 186 23.66 -21.72 10.48
CA ASP A 186 22.50 -20.89 10.78
C ASP A 186 21.92 -20.33 9.46
N GLU A 187 20.62 -20.58 9.20
CA GLU A 187 19.88 -19.95 8.10
C GLU A 187 20.01 -18.42 8.10
N SER A 188 20.35 -17.83 9.24
CA SER A 188 20.66 -16.41 9.39
C SER A 188 21.82 -15.93 8.50
N LEU A 189 22.80 -16.77 8.19
CA LEU A 189 23.92 -16.44 7.30
C LEU A 189 23.45 -16.30 5.85
N GLU A 190 22.58 -17.20 5.38
CA GLU A 190 21.95 -17.04 4.05
C GLU A 190 21.07 -15.79 4.04
N LYS A 191 20.21 -15.60 5.03
CA LYS A 191 19.33 -14.41 5.12
C LYS A 191 20.14 -13.11 5.12
N ALA A 192 21.26 -13.05 5.85
CA ALA A 192 22.12 -11.87 5.88
C ALA A 192 22.85 -11.61 4.55
N ASN A 193 23.28 -12.66 3.84
CA ASN A 193 23.90 -12.52 2.52
C ASN A 193 22.89 -12.14 1.43
N LEU A 194 21.66 -12.65 1.53
CA LEU A 194 20.53 -12.30 0.67
C LEU A 194 20.02 -10.88 0.94
N ALA A 195 20.17 -10.38 2.17
CA ALA A 195 19.77 -9.03 2.58
C ALA A 195 20.32 -7.93 1.65
N LEU A 196 21.55 -8.11 1.15
CA LEU A 196 22.23 -7.11 0.31
C LEU A 196 22.08 -7.36 -1.20
N LYS A 197 21.48 -8.49 -1.60
CA LYS A 197 21.42 -8.93 -3.01
C LYS A 197 20.00 -9.09 -3.54
N GLU A 198 19.00 -8.72 -2.76
CA GLU A 198 17.59 -8.88 -3.10
C GLU A 198 16.81 -7.61 -2.78
N GLY A 199 15.72 -7.43 -3.52
CA GLY A 199 14.67 -6.48 -3.23
C GLY A 199 13.43 -7.16 -2.67
N CYS A 200 12.46 -6.33 -2.30
CA CYS A 200 11.17 -6.78 -1.82
C CYS A 200 10.02 -5.97 -2.43
N GLN A 201 8.98 -6.67 -2.85
CA GLN A 201 7.67 -6.08 -3.12
C GLN A 201 6.74 -6.40 -1.95
N LEU A 202 6.19 -5.37 -1.29
CA LEU A 202 5.11 -5.53 -0.32
C LEU A 202 3.80 -5.11 -0.97
N TYR A 203 2.81 -5.99 -0.94
CA TYR A 203 1.49 -5.67 -1.46
C TYR A 203 0.39 -6.31 -0.62
N GLY A 204 -0.78 -5.69 -0.63
CA GLY A 204 -1.93 -6.16 0.12
C GLY A 204 -2.70 -5.01 0.72
N TYR A 205 -3.26 -5.24 1.91
CA TYR A 205 -3.97 -4.21 2.64
C TYR A 205 -3.81 -4.35 4.15
N MET A 206 -3.93 -3.24 4.86
CA MET A 206 -4.03 -3.20 6.31
C MET A 206 -5.30 -2.48 6.74
N GLU A 207 -5.79 -2.79 7.94
CA GLU A 207 -6.93 -2.11 8.54
C GLU A 207 -6.46 -1.35 9.78
N VAL A 208 -6.58 -0.03 9.74
CA VAL A 208 -6.17 0.87 10.83
C VAL A 208 -7.37 1.64 11.36
N ASN A 209 -7.26 2.19 12.56
CA ASN A 209 -8.29 3.13 13.05
C ASN A 209 -8.37 4.35 12.13
N ARG A 210 -9.59 4.82 11.85
CA ARG A 210 -9.83 6.03 11.04
C ARG A 210 -9.56 7.30 11.87
N VAL A 211 -8.32 7.47 12.29
CA VAL A 211 -7.80 8.61 13.06
C VAL A 211 -6.48 9.07 12.46
N GLY A 212 -5.96 10.22 12.90
CA GLY A 212 -4.62 10.65 12.51
C GLY A 212 -3.58 9.62 12.96
N GLY A 213 -2.65 9.27 12.08
CA GLY A 213 -1.61 8.28 12.33
C GLY A 213 -0.58 8.24 11.21
N SER A 214 0.39 7.36 11.32
CA SER A 214 1.38 7.09 10.29
C SER A 214 1.70 5.61 10.20
N PHE A 215 2.12 5.15 9.03
CA PHE A 215 2.75 3.85 8.86
C PHE A 215 4.15 4.03 8.28
N HIS A 216 5.06 3.14 8.65
CA HIS A 216 6.45 3.19 8.27
C HIS A 216 6.86 1.84 7.68
N ILE A 217 7.62 1.91 6.57
CA ILE A 217 8.30 0.77 5.97
C ILE A 217 9.79 0.98 6.20
N ALA A 218 10.41 0.13 7.00
CA ALA A 218 11.81 0.30 7.41
C ALA A 218 12.56 -1.03 7.44
N PRO A 219 13.88 -1.03 7.16
CA PRO A 219 14.71 -2.19 7.41
C PRO A 219 14.84 -2.43 8.92
N GLY A 220 15.01 -3.70 9.27
CA GLY A 220 15.28 -4.15 10.63
C GLY A 220 14.03 -4.56 11.41
N LYS A 221 14.23 -5.42 12.42
CA LYS A 221 13.17 -5.82 13.33
C LYS A 221 12.80 -4.62 14.21
N SER A 222 11.52 -4.28 14.26
CA SER A 222 10.99 -3.26 15.16
C SER A 222 10.72 -3.84 16.55
N PHE A 223 11.08 -3.11 17.59
CA PHE A 223 10.77 -3.45 18.98
C PHE A 223 10.65 -2.18 19.82
N THR A 224 9.83 -2.25 20.86
CA THR A 224 9.59 -1.12 21.76
C THR A 224 10.38 -1.33 23.05
N ILE A 225 11.34 -0.45 23.36
CA ILE A 225 12.04 -0.42 24.65
C ILE A 225 11.74 0.91 25.33
N ASN A 226 11.24 0.88 26.57
CA ASN A 226 10.95 2.08 27.36
C ASN A 226 10.08 3.12 26.62
N HIS A 227 9.03 2.68 25.92
CA HIS A 227 8.14 3.51 25.09
C HIS A 227 8.83 4.20 23.88
N VAL A 228 10.04 3.78 23.52
CA VAL A 228 10.74 4.23 22.31
C VAL A 228 10.69 3.11 21.27
N HIS A 229 10.19 3.43 20.08
CA HIS A 229 10.19 2.53 18.92
C HIS A 229 11.58 2.54 18.29
N VAL A 230 12.23 1.38 18.24
CA VAL A 230 13.57 1.23 17.69
C VAL A 230 13.61 0.10 16.66
N HIS A 231 14.42 0.29 15.62
CA HIS A 231 14.66 -0.73 14.59
C HIS A 231 16.08 -1.29 14.76
N ASP A 232 16.21 -2.60 14.85
CA ASP A 232 17.49 -3.29 14.72
C ASP A 232 17.76 -3.56 13.24
N VAL A 233 18.54 -2.67 12.64
CA VAL A 233 18.83 -2.65 11.21
C VAL A 233 19.92 -3.64 10.80
N GLN A 234 20.51 -4.43 11.70
CA GLN A 234 21.52 -5.42 11.31
C GLN A 234 20.92 -6.47 10.36
N PRO A 235 21.64 -6.86 9.28
CA PRO A 235 23.06 -6.63 8.99
C PRO A 235 23.37 -5.31 8.26
N TYR A 236 22.37 -4.46 7.98
CA TYR A 236 22.62 -3.16 7.38
C TYR A 236 23.33 -2.24 8.37
N SER A 237 24.27 -1.43 7.87
CA SER A 237 24.84 -0.35 8.66
C SER A 237 23.75 0.71 8.91
N SER A 238 23.66 1.21 10.14
CA SER A 238 22.74 2.29 10.53
C SER A 238 22.90 3.57 9.71
N SER A 239 24.02 3.73 9.01
CA SER A 239 24.29 4.87 8.13
C SER A 239 24.25 4.55 6.63
N ALA A 240 24.14 3.28 6.23
CA ALA A 240 24.29 2.86 4.83
C ALA A 240 23.22 1.84 4.41
N PHE A 241 21.96 2.28 4.41
CA PHE A 241 20.86 1.56 3.77
C PHE A 241 20.19 2.45 2.72
N ASN A 242 19.69 1.83 1.66
CA ASN A 242 19.03 2.51 0.56
C ASN A 242 17.53 2.17 0.56
N THR A 243 16.72 3.12 1.02
CA THR A 243 15.24 3.04 1.06
C THR A 243 14.60 3.61 -0.20
N THR A 244 15.33 3.68 -1.32
CA THR A 244 14.74 4.02 -2.61
C THR A 244 13.62 3.04 -2.91
N HIS A 245 12.45 3.54 -3.26
CA HIS A 245 11.27 2.71 -3.45
C HIS A 245 10.38 3.26 -4.55
N TYR A 246 9.50 2.39 -5.04
CA TYR A 246 8.49 2.66 -6.04
C TYR A 246 7.13 2.36 -5.43
N ILE A 247 6.23 3.34 -5.48
CA ILE A 247 4.85 3.18 -5.07
C ILE A 247 4.08 2.75 -6.31
N ASN A 248 3.80 1.46 -6.45
CA ASN A 248 3.01 0.94 -7.57
C ASN A 248 1.54 1.29 -7.35
N HIS A 249 1.07 1.14 -6.12
CA HIS A 249 -0.28 1.54 -5.73
C HIS A 249 -0.32 1.99 -4.26
N LEU A 250 -1.04 3.07 -3.95
CA LEU A 250 -1.39 3.45 -2.58
C LEU A 250 -2.76 4.14 -2.54
N SER A 251 -3.73 3.53 -1.86
CA SER A 251 -5.08 4.07 -1.72
C SER A 251 -5.68 3.85 -0.34
N PHE A 252 -6.62 4.72 0.02
CA PHE A 252 -7.33 4.69 1.29
C PHE A 252 -8.82 4.39 1.05
N GLY A 253 -9.30 3.30 1.63
CA GLY A 253 -10.67 2.83 1.53
C GLY A 253 -10.98 2.18 0.19
N THR A 254 -12.15 2.51 -0.36
CA THR A 254 -12.63 1.98 -1.64
C THR A 254 -12.32 2.95 -2.77
N ASN A 255 -12.04 2.42 -3.95
CA ASN A 255 -11.76 3.23 -5.12
C ASN A 255 -13.06 3.89 -5.63
N ILE A 256 -13.01 5.21 -5.82
CA ILE A 256 -14.15 6.03 -6.26
C ILE A 256 -13.92 6.38 -7.74
N LYS A 257 -14.74 5.84 -8.64
CA LYS A 257 -14.58 6.02 -10.10
C LYS A 257 -14.53 7.49 -10.55
N SER A 258 -15.15 8.39 -9.79
CA SER A 258 -15.26 9.82 -10.12
C SER A 258 -14.10 10.67 -9.61
N ALA A 259 -13.17 10.11 -8.82
CA ALA A 259 -12.09 10.86 -8.19
C ALA A 259 -10.75 10.11 -8.23
N ASN A 260 -9.64 10.83 -8.24
CA ASN A 260 -8.32 10.21 -8.07
C ASN A 260 -8.12 9.84 -6.59
N THR A 261 -8.34 8.57 -6.24
CA THR A 261 -8.15 8.05 -4.88
C THR A 261 -6.73 7.59 -4.57
N ALA A 262 -5.81 7.71 -5.53
CA ALA A 262 -4.46 7.15 -5.43
C ALA A 262 -3.42 8.11 -6.07
N PRO A 263 -3.20 9.30 -5.48
CA PRO A 263 -2.33 10.32 -6.05
C PRO A 263 -0.84 9.96 -6.08
N LEU A 264 -0.43 8.95 -5.30
CA LEU A 264 0.96 8.50 -5.19
C LEU A 264 1.28 7.30 -6.12
N ASP A 265 0.33 6.84 -6.92
CA ASP A 265 0.55 5.75 -7.87
C ASP A 265 1.62 6.14 -8.91
N GLY A 266 2.62 5.27 -9.07
CA GLY A 266 3.78 5.49 -9.93
C GLY A 266 4.86 6.41 -9.34
N ALA A 267 4.71 6.88 -8.10
CA ALA A 267 5.70 7.74 -7.47
C ALA A 267 6.98 6.95 -7.15
N LYS A 268 8.13 7.62 -7.33
CA LYS A 268 9.45 7.09 -6.98
C LYS A 268 10.08 7.94 -5.88
N GLY A 269 10.30 7.35 -4.72
CA GLY A 269 11.06 7.96 -3.63
C GLY A 269 12.54 7.63 -3.78
N LEU A 270 13.39 8.62 -4.06
CA LEU A 270 14.84 8.44 -4.11
C LEU A 270 15.44 8.72 -2.72
N ALA A 271 15.96 7.69 -2.07
CA ALA A 271 16.66 7.86 -0.81
C ALA A 271 18.17 8.01 -1.05
N LYS A 272 18.75 9.08 -0.52
CA LYS A 272 20.21 9.14 -0.29
C LYS A 272 20.53 8.25 0.91
N GLU A 273 21.67 7.57 0.90
CA GLU A 273 22.06 6.60 1.94
C GLU A 273 21.73 7.08 3.37
N GLY A 274 21.01 6.24 4.12
CA GLY A 274 20.64 6.50 5.52
C GLY A 274 19.54 7.56 5.73
N LYS A 275 18.87 8.04 4.68
CA LYS A 275 17.76 9.02 4.80
C LYS A 275 16.39 8.35 4.78
N VAL A 276 15.46 8.97 5.52
CA VAL A 276 14.03 8.64 5.52
C VAL A 276 13.33 9.53 4.50
N GLN A 277 12.44 8.94 3.70
CA GLN A 277 11.54 9.66 2.82
C GLN A 277 10.14 9.65 3.42
N SER A 278 9.54 10.83 3.60
CA SER A 278 8.20 10.99 4.15
C SER A 278 7.25 11.52 3.07
N TYR A 279 6.02 11.03 3.08
CA TYR A 279 4.89 11.54 2.30
C TYR A 279 3.85 12.04 3.29
N ILE A 280 3.36 13.25 3.08
CA ILE A 280 2.35 13.92 3.93
C ILE A 280 1.09 14.12 3.08
#